data_AF-A0A7L0TU55-F1
#
_entry.id   AF-A0A7L0TU55-F1
#
_cell.length_a   1.000
_cell.length_b   1.000
_cell.length_c   1.000
_cell.angle_alpha   90.00
_cell.angle_beta   90.00
_cell.angle_gamma   90.00
#
_symmetry.space_group_name_H-M   'P 1'
#
loop_
_entity.id
_entity.type
_entity.pdbx_description
1 polymer ?
#
loop_
_entity_poly.entity_id
_entity_poly.type
_entity_poly.pdbx_seq_one_letter_code
_entity_poly.pdbx_strand_id
1 'polypeptide(L)'
;VFTLIFTAEMILKIIALDPYNYFQQKWNIFDSIVVMIGLISFKANLSSFRLLRIFKLAKSWPALNTLMKIILNSVSALGNLTLVLMITVFIFAVVGKQVLGSYYENYYYKINTDENLRWHMKDFCHSFLIIFRILCGEWIETMWECMEVAGKELCLPIFLLVLVIGNLVVLNLFIALLLSSFSTDSSMGQEETGQMTKCQIAIARIHKGLQSGKDRILDHCGKIMKRNLKTTAKKKTLVRISAKDIEENNYAMTDVRKDN
;
A
#
# COMPACT_ATOMS: atom_id res chain seq x y z
N VAL A 1 -11.33 31.53 -8.07
CA VAL A 1 -10.03 31.85 -7.43
C VAL A 1 -9.28 30.59 -7.00
N PHE A 2 -9.74 29.81 -6.01
CA PHE A 2 -9.02 28.60 -5.55
C PHE A 2 -8.65 27.60 -6.65
N THR A 3 -9.55 27.31 -7.62
CA THR A 3 -9.25 26.42 -8.76
C THR A 3 -8.06 26.91 -9.58
N LEU A 4 -7.98 28.22 -9.83
CA LEU A 4 -6.92 28.83 -10.65
C LEU A 4 -5.57 28.76 -9.93
N ILE A 5 -5.55 29.00 -8.62
CA ILE A 5 -4.35 28.87 -7.79
C ILE A 5 -3.80 27.43 -7.86
N PHE A 6 -4.68 26.42 -7.71
CA PHE A 6 -4.24 25.02 -7.82
C PHE A 6 -3.82 24.63 -9.23
N THR A 7 -4.43 25.23 -10.26
CA THR A 7 -4.02 25.01 -11.65
C THR A 7 -2.63 25.59 -11.90
N ALA A 8 -2.36 26.79 -11.40
CA ALA A 8 -1.04 27.39 -11.46
C ALA A 8 0.01 26.57 -10.68
N GLU A 9 -0.31 26.10 -9.47
CA GLU A 9 0.56 25.22 -8.68
C GLU A 9 0.88 23.92 -9.42
N MET A 10 -0.12 23.29 -10.07
CA MET A 10 0.08 22.10 -10.89
C MET A 10 1.03 22.37 -12.06
N ILE A 11 0.79 23.45 -12.82
CA ILE A 11 1.62 23.81 -13.99
C ILE A 11 3.07 24.08 -13.55
N LEU A 12 3.27 24.83 -12.48
CA LEU A 12 4.60 25.11 -11.93
C LEU A 12 5.34 23.83 -11.52
N LYS A 13 4.64 22.87 -10.87
CA LYS A 13 5.26 21.58 -10.51
C LYS A 13 5.62 20.74 -11.72
N ILE A 14 4.82 20.74 -12.78
CA ILE A 14 5.12 20.00 -14.02
C ILE A 14 6.36 20.56 -14.69
N ILE A 15 6.49 21.88 -14.76
CA ILE A 15 7.67 22.55 -15.32
C ILE A 15 8.91 22.27 -14.47
N ALA A 16 8.79 22.26 -13.13
CA ALA A 16 9.93 22.10 -12.24
C ALA A 16 10.43 20.65 -12.09
N LEU A 17 9.55 19.64 -12.19
CA LEU A 17 9.91 18.22 -11.93
C LEU A 17 10.05 17.37 -13.20
N ASP A 18 9.81 17.94 -14.38
CA ASP A 18 9.51 17.22 -15.62
C ASP A 18 8.20 16.40 -15.56
N PRO A 19 7.43 16.32 -16.67
CA PRO A 19 6.16 15.60 -16.71
C PRO A 19 6.31 14.14 -16.25
N TYR A 20 7.43 13.49 -16.62
CA TYR A 20 7.67 12.09 -16.30
C TYR A 20 7.79 11.84 -14.79
N ASN A 21 8.59 12.63 -14.06
CA ASN A 21 8.72 12.42 -12.61
C ASN A 21 7.49 12.93 -11.85
N TYR A 22 6.78 13.94 -12.38
CA TYR A 22 5.54 14.42 -11.79
C TYR A 22 4.49 13.31 -11.71
N PHE A 23 4.27 12.56 -12.81
CA PHE A 23 3.27 11.49 -12.87
C PHE A 23 3.71 10.18 -12.21
N GLN A 24 4.94 10.03 -11.73
CA GLN A 24 5.31 8.88 -10.90
C GLN A 24 4.84 9.01 -9.45
N GLN A 25 4.67 10.24 -8.94
CA GLN A 25 4.24 10.46 -7.56
C GLN A 25 2.71 10.34 -7.44
N LYS A 26 2.22 9.30 -6.76
CA LYS A 26 0.78 9.03 -6.56
C LYS A 26 -0.02 10.24 -6.05
N TRP A 27 0.56 11.04 -5.18
CA TRP A 27 -0.07 12.26 -4.65
C TRP A 27 -0.19 13.38 -5.67
N ASN A 28 0.76 13.50 -6.60
CA ASN A 28 0.71 14.50 -7.67
C ASN A 28 -0.30 14.08 -8.75
N ILE A 29 -0.37 12.78 -9.07
CA ILE A 29 -1.41 12.23 -9.95
C ILE A 29 -2.80 12.54 -9.38
N PHE A 30 -3.01 12.29 -8.09
CA PHE A 30 -4.27 12.58 -7.42
C PHE A 30 -4.62 14.07 -7.45
N ASP A 31 -3.66 14.95 -7.13
CA ASP A 31 -3.84 16.40 -7.16
C ASP A 31 -4.18 16.90 -8.57
N SER A 32 -3.52 16.36 -9.60
CA SER A 32 -3.80 16.66 -11.01
C SER A 32 -5.23 16.27 -11.40
N ILE A 33 -5.71 15.09 -11.01
CA ILE A 33 -7.10 14.65 -11.27
C ILE A 33 -8.09 15.63 -10.62
N VAL A 34 -7.87 16.02 -9.37
CA VAL A 34 -8.76 16.96 -8.65
C VAL A 34 -8.78 18.33 -9.34
N VAL A 35 -7.64 18.82 -9.82
CA VAL A 35 -7.55 20.08 -10.57
C VAL A 35 -8.31 19.98 -11.90
N MET A 36 -8.13 18.90 -12.65
CA MET A 36 -8.83 18.67 -13.92
C MET A 36 -10.35 18.60 -13.75
N ILE A 37 -10.84 17.86 -12.75
CA ILE A 37 -12.27 17.83 -12.43
C ILE A 37 -12.77 19.21 -11.99
N GLY A 38 -11.94 19.95 -11.26
CA GLY A 38 -12.24 21.32 -10.86
C GLY A 38 -12.41 22.29 -12.04
N LEU A 39 -11.62 22.12 -13.11
CA LEU A 39 -11.72 22.90 -14.35
C LEU A 39 -12.96 22.49 -15.17
N ILE A 40 -13.24 21.19 -15.29
CA ILE A 40 -14.44 20.67 -15.96
C ILE A 40 -15.70 21.18 -15.25
N SER A 41 -15.75 21.10 -13.93
CA SER A 41 -16.86 21.61 -13.11
C SER A 41 -17.06 23.12 -13.27
N PHE A 42 -15.99 23.89 -13.47
CA PHE A 42 -16.07 25.33 -13.77
C PHE A 42 -16.65 25.58 -15.17
N LYS A 43 -16.27 24.79 -16.17
CA LYS A 43 -16.77 24.92 -17.54
C LYS A 43 -18.22 24.45 -17.69
N ALA A 44 -18.62 23.41 -16.96
CA ALA A 44 -19.93 22.77 -17.09
C ALA A 44 -20.95 23.20 -16.02
N ASN A 45 -20.63 24.17 -15.15
CA ASN A 45 -21.48 24.61 -14.02
C ASN A 45 -21.96 23.48 -13.09
N LEU A 46 -21.23 22.37 -13.01
CA LEU A 46 -21.59 21.21 -12.19
C LEU A 46 -21.13 21.45 -10.75
N SER A 47 -22.02 22.04 -9.93
CA SER A 47 -21.73 22.43 -8.54
C SER A 47 -21.29 21.25 -7.65
N SER A 48 -21.84 20.05 -7.87
CA SER A 48 -21.61 18.86 -7.04
C SER A 48 -20.17 18.35 -7.05
N PHE A 49 -19.43 18.52 -8.16
CA PHE A 49 -18.05 18.04 -8.27
C PHE A 49 -17.02 18.92 -7.53
N ARG A 50 -17.44 20.08 -7.01
CA ARG A 50 -16.56 20.94 -6.20
C ARG A 50 -16.15 20.27 -4.89
N LEU A 51 -16.99 19.38 -4.35
CA LEU A 51 -16.75 18.64 -3.11
C LEU A 51 -15.56 17.69 -3.20
N LEU A 52 -15.21 17.21 -4.39
CA LEU A 52 -14.06 16.32 -4.60
C LEU A 52 -12.72 16.94 -4.17
N ARG A 53 -12.67 18.27 -4.04
CA ARG A 53 -11.49 18.98 -3.51
C ARG A 53 -11.23 18.69 -2.03
N ILE A 54 -12.24 18.23 -1.28
CA ILE A 54 -12.08 17.87 0.13
C ILE A 54 -11.15 16.68 0.31
N PHE A 55 -11.03 15.81 -0.70
CA PHE A 55 -10.06 14.71 -0.68
C PHE A 55 -8.61 15.19 -0.70
N LYS A 56 -8.31 16.47 -0.98
CA LYS A 56 -6.96 17.02 -0.76
C LYS A 56 -6.57 16.97 0.72
N LEU A 57 -7.55 16.99 1.64
CA LEU A 57 -7.33 16.80 3.08
C LEU A 57 -6.75 15.40 3.38
N ALA A 58 -6.92 14.42 2.49
CA ALA A 58 -6.28 13.11 2.60
C ALA A 58 -4.76 13.21 2.69
N LYS A 59 -4.16 14.23 2.07
CA LYS A 59 -2.71 14.43 2.06
C LYS A 59 -2.21 14.97 3.40
N SER A 60 -2.94 15.91 3.99
CA SER A 60 -2.54 16.63 5.19
C SER A 60 -2.99 15.95 6.49
N TRP A 61 -4.04 15.13 6.44
CA TRP A 61 -4.53 14.39 7.61
C TRP A 61 -4.08 12.92 7.60
N PRO A 62 -3.27 12.48 8.57
CA PRO A 62 -2.76 11.11 8.62
C PRO A 62 -3.88 10.08 8.77
N ALA A 63 -4.95 10.38 9.51
CA ALA A 63 -6.11 9.50 9.64
C ALA A 63 -6.79 9.25 8.28
N LEU A 64 -7.02 10.30 7.48
CA LEU A 64 -7.71 10.19 6.19
C LEU A 64 -6.81 9.54 5.12
N ASN A 65 -5.49 9.76 5.18
CA ASN A 65 -4.50 9.04 4.38
C ASN A 65 -4.56 7.52 4.65
N THR A 66 -4.63 7.12 5.91
CA THR A 66 -4.75 5.71 6.29
C THR A 66 -6.08 5.12 5.81
N LEU A 67 -7.20 5.82 5.95
CA LEU A 67 -8.50 5.38 5.41
C LEU A 67 -8.45 5.18 3.89
N MET A 68 -7.86 6.11 3.16
CA MET A 68 -7.73 6.00 1.70
C MET A 68 -6.89 4.79 1.30
N LYS A 69 -5.80 4.52 2.02
CA LYS A 69 -4.97 3.31 1.80
C LYS A 69 -5.75 2.03 2.08
N ILE A 70 -6.54 1.99 3.15
CA ILE A 70 -7.40 0.84 3.47
C ILE A 70 -8.39 0.60 2.33
N ILE A 71 -9.10 1.64 1.87
CA ILE A 71 -10.07 1.52 0.77
C ILE A 71 -9.39 1.00 -0.50
N LEU A 72 -8.24 1.56 -0.88
CA LEU A 72 -7.52 1.13 -2.08
C LEU A 72 -7.00 -0.31 -1.97
N ASN A 73 -6.48 -0.70 -0.81
CA ASN A 73 -6.01 -2.05 -0.57
C ASN A 73 -7.18 -3.05 -0.60
N SER A 74 -8.30 -2.69 0.05
CA SER A 74 -9.51 -3.49 0.04
C SER A 74 -10.04 -3.67 -1.38
N VAL A 75 -10.15 -2.60 -2.18
CA VAL A 75 -10.60 -2.69 -3.58
C VAL A 75 -9.67 -3.58 -4.43
N SER A 76 -8.36 -3.52 -4.21
CA SER A 76 -7.40 -4.38 -4.93
C SER A 76 -7.54 -5.85 -4.53
N ALA A 77 -7.69 -6.14 -3.25
CA ALA A 77 -7.90 -7.51 -2.74
C ALA A 77 -9.26 -8.08 -3.19
N LEU A 78 -10.25 -7.20 -3.33
CA LEU A 78 -11.64 -7.50 -3.69
C LEU A 78 -11.93 -7.47 -5.18
N GLY A 79 -11.00 -7.04 -6.02
CA GLY A 79 -11.28 -6.70 -7.42
C GLY A 79 -11.91 -7.85 -8.19
N ASN A 80 -11.36 -9.06 -8.05
CA ASN A 80 -11.84 -10.25 -8.75
C ASN A 80 -13.26 -10.64 -8.31
N LEU A 81 -13.53 -10.62 -7.00
CA LEU A 81 -14.85 -10.96 -6.46
C LEU A 81 -15.89 -9.90 -6.83
N THR A 82 -15.51 -8.62 -6.74
CA THR A 82 -16.37 -7.49 -7.13
C THR A 82 -16.74 -7.57 -8.60
N LEU A 83 -15.80 -7.98 -9.46
CA LEU A 83 -16.06 -8.19 -10.88
C LEU A 83 -17.12 -9.28 -11.11
N VAL A 84 -17.05 -10.41 -10.39
CA VAL A 84 -18.07 -11.48 -10.48
C VAL A 84 -19.44 -10.96 -10.06
N LEU A 85 -19.52 -10.19 -8.96
CA LEU A 85 -20.77 -9.56 -8.54
C LEU A 85 -21.31 -8.59 -9.60
N MET A 86 -20.45 -7.74 -10.17
CA MET A 86 -20.83 -6.79 -11.21
C MET A 86 -21.33 -7.49 -12.48
N ILE A 87 -20.68 -8.58 -12.92
CA ILE A 87 -21.15 -9.38 -14.05
C ILE A 87 -22.51 -10.00 -13.75
N THR A 88 -22.70 -10.52 -12.53
CA THR A 88 -23.97 -11.14 -12.12
C THR A 88 -25.12 -10.13 -12.16
N VAL A 89 -24.91 -8.95 -11.57
CA VAL A 89 -25.89 -7.85 -11.61
C VAL A 89 -26.14 -7.40 -13.06
N PHE A 90 -25.10 -7.30 -13.88
CA PHE A 90 -25.21 -6.93 -15.29
C PHE A 90 -26.10 -7.92 -16.07
N ILE A 91 -25.87 -9.22 -15.93
CA ILE A 91 -26.66 -10.26 -16.61
C ILE A 91 -28.13 -10.14 -16.22
N PHE A 92 -28.43 -10.06 -14.92
CA PHE A 92 -29.82 -9.93 -14.46
C PHE A 92 -30.47 -8.61 -14.87
N ALA A 93 -29.71 -7.50 -14.92
CA ALA A 93 -30.22 -6.22 -15.40
C ALA A 93 -30.60 -6.26 -16.88
N VAL A 94 -29.79 -6.94 -17.70
CA VAL A 94 -30.08 -7.16 -19.13
C VAL A 94 -31.31 -8.05 -19.29
N VAL A 95 -31.40 -9.16 -18.56
CA VAL A 95 -32.57 -10.07 -18.60
C VAL A 95 -33.83 -9.33 -18.17
N GLY A 96 -33.78 -8.60 -17.06
CA GLY A 96 -34.90 -7.80 -16.57
C GLY A 96 -35.37 -6.77 -17.59
N LYS A 97 -34.44 -6.03 -18.21
CA LYS A 97 -34.77 -5.09 -19.28
C LYS A 97 -35.40 -5.79 -20.50
N GLN A 98 -34.81 -6.90 -20.96
CA GLN A 98 -35.27 -7.59 -22.16
C GLN A 98 -36.65 -8.23 -21.98
N VAL A 99 -36.90 -8.84 -20.81
CA VAL A 99 -38.14 -9.57 -20.55
C VAL A 99 -39.25 -8.64 -20.06
N LEU A 100 -38.94 -7.71 -19.16
CA LEU A 100 -39.95 -6.87 -18.48
C LEU A 100 -40.05 -5.45 -19.07
N GLY A 101 -39.07 -4.99 -19.83
CA GLY A 101 -39.00 -3.60 -20.30
C GLY A 101 -40.21 -3.17 -21.14
N SER A 102 -40.63 -4.02 -22.09
CA SER A 102 -41.82 -3.75 -22.92
C SER A 102 -43.11 -3.69 -22.09
N TYR A 103 -43.22 -4.51 -21.04
CA TYR A 103 -44.39 -4.46 -20.16
C TYR A 103 -44.43 -3.15 -19.37
N TYR A 104 -43.29 -2.72 -18.82
CA TYR A 104 -43.19 -1.43 -18.12
C TYR A 104 -43.49 -0.24 -19.05
N GLU A 105 -43.15 -0.33 -20.34
CA GLU A 105 -43.45 0.72 -21.33
C GLU A 105 -44.93 0.79 -21.68
N ASN A 106 -45.61 -0.36 -21.85
CA ASN A 106 -47.01 -0.40 -22.27
C ASN A 106 -48.01 -0.28 -21.11
N TYR A 107 -47.65 -0.71 -19.90
CA TYR A 107 -48.57 -0.81 -18.76
C TYR A 107 -48.16 0.04 -17.54
N TYR A 108 -47.34 1.08 -17.74
CA TYR A 108 -46.92 1.98 -16.65
C TYR A 108 -48.08 2.61 -15.88
N TYR A 109 -49.19 2.90 -16.59
CA TYR A 109 -50.39 3.53 -16.05
C TYR A 109 -51.08 2.72 -14.93
N LYS A 110 -50.76 1.43 -14.79
CA LYS A 110 -51.27 0.60 -13.69
C LYS A 110 -50.58 0.87 -12.36
N ILE A 111 -49.35 1.38 -12.38
CA ILE A 111 -48.58 1.73 -11.19
C ILE A 111 -48.75 3.22 -10.87
N ASN A 112 -48.61 4.08 -11.88
CA ASN A 112 -48.63 5.52 -11.69
C ASN A 112 -49.24 6.23 -12.91
N THR A 113 -49.95 7.34 -12.66
CA THR A 113 -50.51 8.19 -13.70
C THR A 113 -49.41 8.88 -14.53
N ASP A 114 -48.27 9.18 -13.90
CA ASP A 114 -47.11 9.75 -14.57
C ASP A 114 -46.22 8.66 -15.20
N GLU A 115 -45.73 8.96 -16.42
CA GLU A 115 -44.85 8.07 -17.18
C GLU A 115 -43.46 7.87 -16.54
N ASN A 116 -43.06 8.84 -15.70
CA ASN A 116 -41.77 8.88 -15.02
C ASN A 116 -41.79 8.06 -13.72
N LEU A 117 -41.79 6.74 -13.86
CA LEU A 117 -41.63 5.85 -12.71
C LEU A 117 -40.22 5.98 -12.15
N ARG A 118 -40.11 5.98 -10.82
CA ARG A 118 -38.81 6.00 -10.13
C ARG A 118 -38.07 4.66 -10.26
N TRP A 119 -38.81 3.56 -10.23
CA TRP A 119 -38.31 2.21 -10.35
C TRP A 119 -39.01 1.53 -11.52
N HIS A 120 -38.28 1.30 -12.62
CA HIS A 120 -38.80 0.59 -13.79
C HIS A 120 -37.70 -0.18 -14.51
N MET A 121 -38.08 -1.16 -15.32
CA MET A 121 -37.14 -1.96 -16.13
C MET A 121 -37.12 -1.59 -17.62
N LYS A 122 -37.55 -0.37 -17.99
CA LYS A 122 -37.52 0.10 -19.40
C LYS A 122 -36.07 0.28 -19.90
N ASP A 123 -35.21 0.85 -19.06
CA ASP A 123 -33.82 1.15 -19.37
C ASP A 123 -32.83 0.26 -18.62
N PHE A 124 -31.65 0.07 -19.20
CA PHE A 124 -30.60 -0.72 -18.57
C PHE A 124 -30.17 -0.17 -17.20
N CYS A 125 -30.01 1.14 -17.05
CA CYS A 125 -29.56 1.76 -15.79
C CYS A 125 -30.60 1.58 -14.67
N HIS A 126 -31.88 1.81 -14.97
CA HIS A 126 -32.96 1.62 -13.99
C HIS A 126 -33.15 0.14 -13.64
N SER A 127 -33.05 -0.77 -14.62
CA SER A 127 -33.00 -2.22 -14.36
C SER A 127 -31.83 -2.60 -13.46
N PHE A 128 -30.63 -2.08 -13.71
CA PHE A 128 -29.45 -2.31 -12.88
C PHE A 128 -29.68 -1.88 -11.43
N LEU A 129 -30.27 -0.71 -11.21
CA LEU A 129 -30.58 -0.21 -9.88
C LEU A 129 -31.64 -1.05 -9.15
N ILE A 130 -32.65 -1.58 -9.87
CA ILE A 130 -33.63 -2.49 -9.27
C ILE A 130 -32.95 -3.80 -8.85
N ILE A 131 -32.12 -4.40 -9.70
CA ILE A 131 -31.38 -5.62 -9.33
C ILE A 131 -30.49 -5.36 -8.11
N PHE A 132 -29.76 -4.24 -8.09
CA PHE A 132 -28.96 -3.85 -6.94
C PHE A 132 -29.82 -3.71 -5.66
N ARG A 133 -30.98 -3.05 -5.76
CA ARG A 133 -31.93 -2.89 -4.65
C ARG A 133 -32.45 -4.24 -4.13
N ILE A 134 -32.73 -5.21 -5.01
CA ILE A 134 -33.12 -6.58 -4.64
C ILE A 134 -32.02 -7.25 -3.82
N LEU A 135 -30.75 -7.12 -4.23
CA LEU A 135 -29.60 -7.67 -3.50
C LEU A 135 -29.38 -6.99 -2.13
N CYS A 136 -29.79 -5.73 -1.98
CA CYS A 136 -29.80 -5.04 -0.70
C CYS A 136 -30.95 -5.48 0.23
N GLY A 137 -31.87 -6.33 -0.24
CA GLY A 137 -32.99 -6.86 0.54
C GLY A 137 -34.32 -6.14 0.33
N GLU A 138 -34.37 -5.07 -0.48
CA GLU A 138 -35.59 -4.29 -0.74
C GLU A 138 -36.34 -4.77 -2.01
N TRP A 139 -36.69 -6.05 -2.05
CA TRP A 139 -37.26 -6.71 -3.24
C TRP A 139 -38.78 -6.71 -3.31
N ILE A 140 -39.47 -6.61 -2.16
CA ILE A 140 -40.93 -6.82 -2.09
C ILE A 140 -41.68 -5.73 -2.87
N GLU A 141 -41.40 -4.45 -2.62
CA GLU A 141 -42.09 -3.33 -3.28
C GLU A 141 -41.95 -3.36 -4.80
N THR A 142 -40.72 -3.54 -5.30
CA THR A 142 -40.44 -3.59 -6.75
C THR A 142 -41.04 -4.83 -7.41
N MET A 143 -41.18 -5.94 -6.66
CA MET A 143 -41.87 -7.15 -7.13
C MET A 143 -43.38 -6.91 -7.27
N TRP A 144 -44.02 -6.27 -6.30
CA TRP A 144 -45.46 -5.96 -6.39
C TRP A 144 -45.77 -5.09 -7.61
N GLU A 145 -44.97 -4.04 -7.84
CA GLU A 145 -45.09 -3.18 -9.02
C GLU A 145 -44.91 -3.98 -10.32
N CYS A 146 -43.92 -4.89 -10.37
CA CYS A 146 -43.73 -5.77 -11.53
C CYS A 146 -44.97 -6.65 -11.77
N MET A 147 -45.51 -7.27 -10.73
CA MET A 147 -46.66 -8.17 -10.82
C MET A 147 -47.91 -7.46 -11.36
N GLU A 148 -48.08 -6.18 -11.04
CA GLU A 148 -49.19 -5.37 -11.55
C GLU A 148 -49.06 -5.11 -13.07
N VAL A 149 -47.82 -4.89 -13.53
CA VAL A 149 -47.51 -4.55 -14.93
C VAL A 149 -47.45 -5.79 -15.83
N ALA A 150 -46.61 -6.77 -15.48
CA ALA A 150 -46.29 -7.91 -16.33
C ALA A 150 -46.97 -9.23 -15.88
N GLY A 151 -47.62 -9.24 -14.71
CA GLY A 151 -48.29 -10.41 -14.17
C GLY A 151 -47.40 -11.29 -13.29
N LYS A 152 -48.05 -12.12 -12.46
CA LYS A 152 -47.40 -12.93 -11.43
C LYS A 152 -46.47 -14.01 -12.02
N GLU A 153 -46.90 -14.64 -13.11
CA GLU A 153 -46.22 -15.78 -13.73
C GLU A 153 -44.83 -15.43 -14.28
N LEU A 154 -44.62 -14.19 -14.74
CA LEU A 154 -43.33 -13.73 -15.25
C LEU A 154 -42.47 -13.10 -14.16
N CYS A 155 -43.06 -12.27 -13.29
CA CYS A 155 -42.30 -11.51 -12.30
C CYS A 155 -41.78 -12.38 -11.15
N LEU A 156 -42.60 -13.28 -10.58
CA LEU A 156 -42.19 -14.11 -9.45
C LEU A 156 -40.95 -14.98 -9.73
N PRO A 157 -40.87 -15.76 -10.83
CA PRO A 157 -39.70 -16.59 -11.07
C PRO A 157 -38.44 -15.75 -11.29
N ILE A 158 -38.54 -14.61 -12.00
CA ILE A 158 -37.38 -13.74 -12.23
C ILE A 158 -36.88 -13.14 -10.92
N PHE A 159 -37.76 -12.59 -10.09
CA PHE A 159 -37.38 -11.97 -8.82
C PHE A 159 -36.83 -12.99 -7.82
N LEU A 160 -37.45 -14.18 -7.72
CA LEU A 160 -36.94 -15.26 -6.87
C LEU A 160 -35.59 -15.79 -7.37
N LEU A 161 -35.40 -15.91 -8.68
CA LEU A 161 -34.12 -16.32 -9.25
C LEU A 161 -33.02 -15.32 -8.91
N VAL A 162 -33.28 -14.02 -9.07
CA VAL A 162 -32.34 -12.95 -8.70
C VAL A 162 -32.05 -12.97 -7.21
N LEU A 163 -33.07 -13.17 -6.37
CA LEU A 163 -32.91 -13.21 -4.92
C LEU A 163 -32.03 -14.40 -4.50
N VAL A 164 -32.30 -15.60 -5.01
CA VAL A 164 -31.59 -16.82 -4.62
C VAL A 164 -30.16 -16.80 -5.18
N ILE A 165 -29.99 -16.62 -6.49
CA ILE A 165 -28.66 -16.65 -7.12
C ILE A 165 -27.84 -15.45 -6.69
N GLY A 166 -28.44 -14.27 -6.69
CA GLY A 166 -27.77 -13.03 -6.33
C GLY A 166 -27.27 -13.04 -4.89
N ASN A 167 -28.12 -13.43 -3.93
CA ASN A 167 -27.68 -13.52 -2.53
C ASN A 167 -26.69 -14.66 -2.30
N LEU A 168 -26.77 -15.76 -3.06
CA LEU A 168 -25.75 -16.81 -3.00
C LEU A 168 -24.38 -16.26 -3.44
N VAL A 169 -24.33 -15.47 -4.52
CA VAL A 169 -23.10 -14.82 -4.99
C VAL A 169 -22.59 -13.81 -3.96
N VAL A 170 -23.45 -12.97 -3.39
CA VAL A 170 -23.07 -11.99 -2.35
C VAL A 170 -22.56 -12.68 -1.09
N LEU A 171 -23.23 -13.75 -0.64
CA LEU A 171 -22.82 -14.53 0.53
C LEU A 171 -21.46 -15.20 0.28
N ASN A 172 -21.28 -15.83 -0.88
CA ASN A 172 -20.02 -16.49 -1.23
C ASN A 172 -18.87 -15.47 -1.33
N LEU A 173 -19.14 -14.26 -1.84
CA LEU A 173 -18.19 -13.16 -1.85
C LEU A 173 -17.83 -12.72 -0.42
N PHE A 174 -18.81 -12.61 0.47
CA PHE A 174 -18.61 -12.25 1.86
C PHE A 174 -17.77 -13.30 2.63
N ILE A 175 -18.03 -14.58 2.39
CA ILE A 175 -17.23 -15.69 2.97
C ILE A 175 -15.80 -15.66 2.44
N ALA A 176 -15.62 -15.52 1.12
CA ALA A 176 -14.30 -15.43 0.51
C ALA A 176 -13.49 -14.26 1.05
N LEU A 177 -14.16 -13.13 1.29
CA LEU A 177 -13.58 -11.96 1.95
C LEU A 177 -13.07 -12.25 3.36
N LEU A 178 -13.91 -12.84 4.20
CA LEU A 178 -13.55 -13.16 5.58
C LEU A 178 -12.36 -14.15 5.62
N LEU A 179 -12.39 -15.16 4.76
CA LEU A 179 -11.29 -16.12 4.61
C LEU A 179 -10.01 -15.43 4.16
N SER A 180 -10.09 -14.50 3.20
CA SER A 180 -8.94 -13.71 2.75
C SER A 180 -8.40 -12.82 3.86
N SER A 181 -9.26 -12.21 4.69
CA SER A 181 -8.80 -11.39 5.82
C SER A 181 -8.08 -12.22 6.88
N PHE A 182 -8.59 -13.40 7.23
CA PHE A 182 -7.92 -14.29 8.18
C PHE A 182 -6.61 -14.88 7.63
N SER A 183 -6.54 -15.09 6.31
CA SER A 183 -5.30 -15.53 5.64
C SER A 183 -4.24 -14.42 5.61
N THR A 184 -4.67 -13.15 5.52
CA THR A 184 -3.74 -12.01 5.47
C THR A 184 -3.07 -11.79 6.83
N ASP A 185 -3.81 -11.95 7.94
CA ASP A 185 -3.25 -11.81 9.30
C ASP A 185 -2.20 -12.88 9.64
N SER A 186 -2.33 -14.09 9.07
CA SER A 186 -1.32 -15.15 9.23
C SER A 186 -0.06 -14.93 8.37
N SER A 187 -0.18 -14.30 7.19
CA SER A 187 0.97 -13.91 6.36
C SER A 187 1.70 -12.66 6.86
N MET A 188 1.03 -11.71 7.53
CA MET A 188 1.70 -10.54 8.13
C MET A 188 2.61 -10.94 9.30
N GLY A 189 2.33 -12.06 9.97
CA GLY A 189 3.25 -12.65 10.96
C GLY A 189 4.40 -13.46 10.36
N GLN A 190 4.33 -13.83 9.08
CA GLN A 190 5.36 -14.63 8.40
C GLN A 190 6.27 -13.80 7.46
N GLU A 191 5.78 -12.75 6.80
CA GLU A 191 6.65 -11.91 5.95
C GLU A 191 7.65 -11.02 6.75
N GLU A 192 7.41 -10.78 8.04
CA GLU A 192 8.41 -10.13 8.90
C GLU A 192 9.63 -11.02 9.21
N THR A 193 9.59 -12.33 8.89
CA THR A 193 10.79 -13.18 9.01
C THR A 193 11.76 -13.06 7.83
N GLY A 194 11.35 -12.41 6.74
CA GLY A 194 12.22 -12.14 5.57
C GLY A 194 12.74 -10.70 5.49
N GLN A 195 12.04 -9.74 6.09
CA GLN A 195 12.48 -8.35 6.13
C GLN A 195 13.25 -8.09 7.42
N MET A 196 14.57 -8.27 7.39
CA MET A 196 15.40 -7.71 8.47
C MET A 196 15.03 -6.23 8.61
N THR A 197 14.41 -5.86 9.72
CA THR A 197 14.04 -4.48 10.03
C THR A 197 15.30 -3.62 9.87
N LYS A 198 15.17 -2.37 9.41
CA LYS A 198 16.32 -1.46 9.24
C LYS A 198 17.24 -1.42 10.48
N CYS A 199 16.65 -1.64 11.67
CA CYS A 199 17.35 -1.78 12.93
C CYS A 199 18.25 -3.04 13.01
N GLN A 200 17.76 -4.21 12.60
CA GLN A 200 18.54 -5.47 12.55
C GLN A 200 19.74 -5.34 11.60
N ILE A 201 19.56 -4.73 10.42
CA ILE A 201 20.66 -4.48 9.47
C ILE A 201 21.68 -3.50 10.06
N ALA A 202 21.22 -2.46 10.76
CA ALA A 202 22.10 -1.50 11.43
C ALA A 202 22.89 -2.15 12.57
N ILE A 203 22.24 -2.96 13.41
CA ILE A 203 22.89 -3.70 14.51
C ILE A 203 23.93 -4.68 13.96
N ALA A 204 23.62 -5.41 12.89
CA ALA A 204 24.56 -6.33 12.25
C ALA A 204 25.80 -5.59 11.71
N ARG A 205 25.62 -4.40 11.11
CA ARG A 205 26.75 -3.56 10.63
C ARG A 205 27.59 -3.02 11.77
N ILE A 206 26.97 -2.58 12.86
CA ILE A 206 27.66 -2.09 14.06
C ILE A 206 28.47 -3.22 14.71
N HIS A 207 27.89 -4.41 14.84
CA HIS A 207 28.57 -5.56 15.44
C HIS A 207 29.77 -6.01 14.60
N LYS A 208 29.64 -6.03 13.27
CA LYS A 208 30.74 -6.34 12.35
C LYS A 208 31.85 -5.27 12.38
N GLY A 209 31.46 -4.00 12.50
CA GLY A 209 32.40 -2.89 12.68
C GLY A 209 33.14 -2.96 14.02
N LEU A 210 32.45 -3.32 15.09
CA LEU A 210 33.03 -3.46 16.43
C LEU A 210 34.02 -4.63 16.51
N GLN A 211 33.71 -5.78 15.92
CA GLN A 211 34.68 -6.89 15.84
C GLN A 211 35.90 -6.52 15.00
N SER A 212 35.70 -5.88 13.83
CA SER A 212 36.81 -5.42 12.99
C SER A 212 37.71 -4.40 13.72
N GLY A 213 37.12 -3.54 14.55
CA GLY A 213 37.85 -2.60 15.40
C GLY A 213 38.64 -3.32 16.50
N LYS A 214 38.01 -4.29 17.19
CA LYS A 214 38.65 -5.09 18.24
C LYS A 214 39.87 -5.85 17.69
N ASP A 215 39.76 -6.47 16.53
CA ASP A 215 40.85 -7.24 15.93
C ASP A 215 42.01 -6.33 15.48
N ARG A 216 41.71 -5.14 14.96
CA ARG A 216 42.75 -4.14 14.63
C ARG A 216 43.47 -3.61 15.86
N ILE A 217 42.75 -3.34 16.94
CA ILE A 217 43.35 -2.88 18.20
C ILE A 217 44.21 -3.99 18.80
N LEU A 218 43.73 -5.24 18.78
CA LEU A 218 44.48 -6.38 19.30
C LEU A 218 45.77 -6.64 18.49
N ASP A 219 45.71 -6.58 17.16
CA ASP A 219 46.89 -6.72 16.30
C ASP A 219 47.87 -5.57 16.48
N HIS A 220 47.37 -4.33 16.63
CA HIS A 220 48.21 -3.17 16.87
C HIS A 220 48.90 -3.24 18.24
N CYS A 221 48.17 -3.62 19.29
CA CYS A 221 48.70 -3.78 20.64
C CYS A 221 49.71 -4.94 20.71
N GLY A 222 49.43 -6.06 20.03
CA GLY A 222 50.36 -7.19 19.89
C GLY A 222 51.66 -6.80 19.18
N LYS A 223 51.57 -6.00 18.11
CA LYS A 223 52.75 -5.47 17.40
C LYS A 223 53.56 -4.49 18.25
N ILE A 224 52.91 -3.61 19.02
CA ILE A 224 53.58 -2.69 19.94
C ILE A 224 54.30 -3.46 21.05
N MET A 225 53.62 -4.42 21.68
CA MET A 225 54.19 -5.24 22.74
C MET A 225 55.40 -6.05 22.23
N LYS A 226 55.29 -6.64 21.03
CA LYS A 226 56.41 -7.38 20.41
C LYS A 226 57.59 -6.48 20.07
N ARG A 227 57.35 -5.23 19.64
CA ARG A 227 58.41 -4.23 19.43
C ARG A 227 59.11 -3.84 20.73
N ASN A 228 58.35 -3.58 21.79
CA ASN A 228 58.89 -3.23 23.11
C ASN A 228 59.67 -4.37 23.76
N LEU A 229 59.25 -5.61 23.57
CA LEU A 229 60.00 -6.77 24.05
C LEU A 229 61.33 -6.92 23.29
N LYS A 230 61.33 -6.68 21.97
CA LYS A 230 62.54 -6.76 21.13
C LYS A 230 63.54 -5.64 21.44
N THR A 231 63.09 -4.42 21.73
CA THR A 231 63.96 -3.32 22.17
C THR A 231 64.52 -3.56 23.57
N THR A 232 63.73 -4.13 24.49
CA THR A 232 64.20 -4.49 25.84
C THR A 232 65.22 -5.62 25.81
N ALA A 233 65.01 -6.65 24.97
CA ALA A 233 65.97 -7.72 24.77
C ALA A 233 67.28 -7.20 24.16
N LYS A 234 67.21 -6.34 23.13
CA LYS A 234 68.39 -5.70 22.54
C LYS A 234 69.17 -4.85 23.55
N LYS A 235 68.49 -4.07 24.40
CA LYS A 235 69.13 -3.31 25.49
C LYS A 235 69.84 -4.23 26.48
N LYS A 236 69.20 -5.34 26.90
CA LYS A 236 69.84 -6.32 27.80
C LYS A 236 71.08 -6.98 27.19
N THR A 237 71.07 -7.29 25.89
CA THR A 237 72.24 -7.85 25.21
C THR A 237 73.37 -6.83 25.09
N LEU A 238 73.07 -5.57 24.75
CA LEU A 238 74.07 -4.50 24.65
C LEU A 238 74.74 -4.22 26.01
N VAL A 239 73.95 -4.19 27.10
CA VAL A 239 74.48 -4.03 28.46
C VAL A 239 75.37 -5.19 28.88
N ARG A 240 75.03 -6.44 28.49
CA ARG A 240 75.89 -7.61 28.76
C ARG A 240 77.21 -7.56 27.98
N ILE A 241 77.21 -7.07 26.74
CA ILE A 241 78.44 -6.90 25.95
C ILE A 241 79.31 -5.82 26.59
N SER A 242 78.73 -4.65 26.90
CA SER A 242 79.48 -3.57 27.57
C SER A 242 80.00 -3.98 28.96
N ALA A 243 79.29 -4.81 29.72
CA ALA A 243 79.78 -5.34 30.98
C ALA A 243 80.94 -6.32 30.81
N LYS A 244 80.92 -7.15 29.75
CA LYS A 244 82.04 -8.03 29.38
C LYS A 244 83.28 -7.24 28.93
N ASP A 245 83.10 -6.19 28.14
CA ASP A 245 84.20 -5.33 27.70
C ASP A 245 84.86 -4.60 28.89
N ILE A 246 84.07 -4.25 29.92
CA ILE A 246 84.59 -3.69 31.18
C ILE A 246 85.32 -4.74 32.01
N GLU A 247 84.83 -5.99 32.05
CA GLU A 247 85.53 -7.11 32.70
C GLU A 247 86.87 -7.38 32.01
N GLU A 248 86.90 -7.54 30.68
CA GLU A 248 88.14 -7.74 29.91
C GLU A 248 89.16 -6.61 30.10
N ASN A 249 88.73 -5.35 30.14
CA ASN A 249 89.62 -4.22 30.45
C ASN A 249 90.18 -4.27 31.88
N ASN A 250 89.40 -4.73 32.87
CA ASN A 250 89.88 -4.87 34.24
C ASN A 250 90.88 -6.03 34.40
N TYR A 251 90.72 -7.11 33.63
CA TYR A 251 91.70 -8.21 33.58
C TYR A 251 92.99 -7.80 32.84
N ALA A 252 92.91 -7.01 31.78
CA ALA A 252 94.09 -6.47 31.09
C ALA A 252 94.88 -5.46 31.96
N MET A 253 94.21 -4.70 32.83
CA MET A 253 94.86 -3.75 33.76
C MET A 253 95.55 -4.44 34.94
N THR A 254 95.13 -5.65 35.32
CA THR A 254 95.71 -6.39 36.45
C THR A 254 96.91 -7.25 36.07
N ASP A 255 97.07 -7.58 34.78
CA ASP A 255 98.22 -8.34 34.27
C ASP A 255 99.49 -7.47 34.09
N VAL A 256 99.35 -6.14 34.03
CA VAL A 256 100.51 -5.22 33.93
C VAL A 256 101.18 -4.96 35.29
N ARG A 257 100.65 -5.48 36.41
CA ARG A 257 101.22 -5.29 37.76
C ARG A 257 102.06 -6.47 38.25
N LYS A 258 102.45 -7.41 37.37
CA LYS A 258 103.24 -8.59 37.77
C LYS A 258 104.61 -8.75 37.12
N ASP A 259 105.07 -7.76 36.37
CA ASP A 259 106.48 -7.64 35.98
C ASP A 259 107.00 -6.24 36.37
N ASN A 260 108.05 -6.27 37.22
CA ASN A 260 108.77 -5.18 37.93
C ASN A 260 108.21 -4.71 39.28
#